data_AF-A0A0F9HZT6-F1
#
_entry.id   AF-A0A0F9HZT6-F1
#
_cell.length_a   1.000
_cell.length_b   1.000
_cell.length_c   1.000
_cell.angle_alpha   90.00
_cell.angle_beta   90.00
_cell.angle_gamma   90.00
#
_symmetry.space_group_name_H-M   'P 1'
#
loop_
_entity.id
_entity.type
_entity.pdbx_description
1 polymer ?
#
loop_
_entity_poly.entity_id
_entity_poly.type
_entity_poly.pdbx_seq_one_letter_code
_entity_poly.pdbx_strand_id
1 'polypeptide(L)'
;MDVYIYQADLYCANCGEKIKTALEKNNPLHWPATQTDSDSYPQGPYPDGGGEADCPRHCDKCGCFLQNPLTSAGYDYVQKALQQHLHSGSECIGQWFEYYNFFVKSSETE
;
A
#
# COMPACT_ATOMS: atom_id res chain seq x y z
N MET A 1 -0.37 8.10 0.58
CA MET A 1 -0.99 7.75 1.87
C MET A 1 0.09 7.49 2.91
N ASP A 2 -0.14 7.75 4.19
CA ASP A 2 0.78 7.38 5.28
C ASP A 2 0.64 5.91 5.67
N VAL A 3 1.76 5.21 5.86
CA VAL A 3 1.82 3.77 6.15
C VAL A 3 2.76 3.43 7.29
N TYR A 4 2.51 2.31 7.95
CA TYR A 4 3.39 1.70 8.93
C TYR A 4 4.00 0.42 8.38
N ILE A 5 5.26 0.15 8.72
CA ILE A 5 5.91 -1.15 8.50
C ILE A 5 5.87 -1.92 9.82
N TYR A 6 5.35 -3.15 9.79
CA TYR A 6 5.35 -4.04 10.95
C TYR A 6 5.42 -5.49 10.48
N GLN A 7 6.33 -6.29 11.04
CA GLN A 7 6.52 -7.71 10.71
C GLN A 7 6.60 -7.98 9.20
N ALA A 8 7.43 -7.20 8.49
CA ALA A 8 7.61 -7.22 7.03
C ALA A 8 6.38 -6.81 6.18
N ASP A 9 5.26 -6.44 6.79
CA ASP A 9 4.05 -6.01 6.11
C ASP A 9 3.83 -4.49 6.18
N LEU A 10 3.00 -3.99 5.26
CA LEU A 10 2.57 -2.60 5.22
C LEU A 10 1.13 -2.45 5.72
N TYR A 11 0.93 -1.48 6.59
CA TYR A 11 -0.37 -1.15 7.15
C TYR A 11 -0.70 0.31 6.86
N CYS A 12 -1.96 0.59 6.48
CA CYS A 12 -2.41 1.97 6.43
C CYS A 12 -2.36 2.61 7.83
N ALA A 13 -2.29 3.94 7.91
CA ALA A 13 -2.23 4.68 9.17
C ALA A 13 -3.26 4.19 10.22
N ASN A 14 -4.51 3.95 9.83
CA ASN A 14 -5.56 3.46 10.74
C ASN A 14 -5.23 2.07 11.33
N CYS A 15 -4.78 1.14 10.48
CA CYS A 15 -4.43 -0.20 10.91
C CYS A 15 -3.15 -0.19 11.77
N GLY A 16 -2.13 0.57 11.38
CA GLY A 16 -0.89 0.70 12.15
C GLY A 16 -1.13 1.26 13.56
N GLU A 17 -1.94 2.31 13.71
CA GLU A 17 -2.26 2.87 15.03
C GLU A 17 -3.04 1.89 15.92
N LYS A 18 -3.93 1.08 15.33
CA LYS A 18 -4.63 0.02 16.06
C LYS A 18 -3.67 -1.06 16.58
N ILE A 19 -2.67 -1.41 15.78
CA ILE A 19 -1.62 -2.37 16.19
C ILE A 19 -0.83 -1.77 17.35
N LYS A 20 -0.35 -0.52 17.23
CA LYS A 20 0.37 0.20 18.30
C LYS A 20 -0.44 0.21 19.60
N THR A 21 -1.69 0.64 19.53
CA THR A 21 -2.62 0.70 20.67
C THR A 21 -2.79 -0.68 21.34
N ALA A 22 -2.90 -1.75 20.54
CA ALA A 22 -3.04 -3.11 21.07
C ALA A 22 -1.76 -3.60 21.76
N LEU A 23 -0.58 -3.31 21.18
CA LEU A 23 0.71 -3.67 21.77
C LEU A 23 0.96 -2.94 23.09
N GLU A 24 0.67 -1.64 23.13
CA GLU A 24 0.83 -0.80 24.33
C GLU A 24 -0.12 -1.22 25.46
N LYS A 25 -1.37 -1.56 25.12
CA LYS A 25 -2.34 -2.07 26.11
C LYS A 25 -1.87 -3.39 26.75
N ASN A 26 -1.22 -4.25 25.97
CA ASN A 26 -0.76 -5.55 26.44
C ASN A 26 0.63 -5.50 27.08
N ASN A 27 1.39 -4.42 26.88
CA ASN A 27 2.71 -4.21 27.46
C ASN A 27 2.97 -2.71 27.74
N PRO A 28 2.38 -2.16 28.81
CA PRO A 28 2.35 -0.71 29.06
C PRO A 28 3.71 -0.08 29.44
N LEU A 29 4.78 -0.87 29.61
CA LEU A 29 6.05 -0.39 30.16
C LEU A 29 7.19 -0.24 29.14
N HIS A 30 7.06 -0.70 27.89
CA HIS A 30 8.23 -0.82 26.99
C HIS A 30 8.02 -0.28 25.55
N TRP A 31 6.97 0.49 25.28
CA TRP A 31 6.70 1.03 23.94
C TRP A 31 6.47 2.55 23.89
N PRO A 32 7.01 3.27 22.89
CA PRO A 32 8.11 2.84 22.01
C PRO A 32 9.45 2.95 22.76
N ALA A 33 10.17 1.84 22.94
CA ALA A 33 11.61 1.96 23.21
C ALA A 33 12.26 2.57 21.96
N THR A 34 13.11 3.56 22.15
CA THR A 34 13.66 4.46 21.11
C THR A 34 14.46 3.75 19.98
N GLN A 35 14.54 2.43 19.98
CA GLN A 35 15.28 1.58 19.03
C GLN A 35 14.61 0.22 18.86
N THR A 36 13.37 0.22 18.38
CA THR A 36 12.66 -1.05 18.14
C THR A 36 12.57 -1.29 16.66
N ASP A 37 12.89 -2.52 16.23
CA ASP A 37 12.75 -2.91 14.84
C ASP A 37 11.25 -3.02 14.47
N SER A 38 10.98 -3.03 13.17
CA SER A 38 9.61 -3.25 12.68
C SER A 38 9.07 -4.64 13.01
N ASP A 39 9.90 -5.60 13.43
CA ASP A 39 9.43 -6.92 13.85
C ASP A 39 8.76 -6.87 15.23
N SER A 40 9.15 -5.90 16.05
CA SER A 40 8.69 -5.77 17.43
C SER A 40 7.65 -4.67 17.62
N TYR A 41 7.70 -3.57 16.85
CA TYR A 41 6.71 -2.50 16.92
C TYR A 41 6.58 -1.72 15.60
N PRO A 42 5.37 -1.28 15.22
CA PRO A 42 5.15 -0.58 13.96
C PRO A 42 6.04 0.66 13.81
N GLN A 43 6.81 0.71 12.72
CA GLN A 43 7.66 1.84 12.36
C GLN A 43 6.95 2.76 11.36
N GLY A 44 7.15 4.07 11.52
CA GLY A 44 6.51 5.10 10.71
C GLY A 44 5.71 6.11 11.55
N PRO A 45 4.71 6.79 10.95
CA PRO A 45 4.24 6.58 9.59
C PRO A 45 5.25 7.07 8.55
N TYR A 46 5.44 6.28 7.49
CA TYR A 46 6.18 6.66 6.29
C TYR A 46 5.20 7.23 5.24
N PRO A 47 5.57 8.32 4.56
CA PRO A 47 4.73 8.90 3.51
C PRO A 47 4.70 8.02 2.25
N ASP A 48 3.94 8.48 1.24
CA ASP A 48 3.98 7.95 -0.13
C ASP A 48 3.76 6.43 -0.23
N GLY A 49 2.86 5.88 0.57
CA GLY A 49 2.52 4.46 0.53
C GLY A 49 3.67 3.53 0.94
N GLY A 50 4.72 4.07 1.57
CA GLY A 50 5.93 3.33 1.94
C GLY A 50 7.04 3.41 0.90
N GLY A 51 6.91 4.30 -0.09
CA GLY A 51 7.91 4.53 -1.13
C GLY A 51 7.67 3.72 -2.40
N GLU A 52 8.62 3.86 -3.34
CA GLU A 52 8.53 3.28 -4.68
C GLU A 52 8.57 1.74 -4.66
N ALA A 53 7.73 1.09 -5.48
CA ALA A 53 7.72 -0.36 -5.60
C ALA A 53 7.36 -0.87 -7.02
N ASP A 54 7.63 -2.14 -7.27
CA ASP A 54 7.32 -2.82 -8.55
C ASP A 54 5.84 -3.22 -8.69
N CYS A 55 4.97 -2.87 -7.73
CA CYS A 55 3.53 -3.10 -7.82
C CYS A 55 2.73 -2.19 -6.87
N PRO A 56 1.42 -2.01 -7.13
CA PRO A 56 0.50 -1.36 -6.20
C PRO A 56 0.45 -2.11 -4.86
N ARG A 57 0.70 -1.41 -3.77
CA ARG A 57 0.71 -1.95 -2.40
C ARG A 57 -0.67 -1.76 -1.76
N HIS A 58 -1.07 -2.72 -0.95
CA HIS A 58 -2.33 -2.67 -0.20
C HIS A 58 -2.05 -2.91 1.28
N CYS A 59 -2.89 -2.35 2.14
CA CYS A 59 -2.83 -2.63 3.57
C CYS A 59 -3.03 -4.13 3.79
N ASP A 60 -2.07 -4.80 4.43
CA ASP A 60 -2.16 -6.24 4.69
C ASP A 60 -3.42 -6.59 5.52
N LYS A 61 -3.83 -5.68 6.41
CA LYS A 61 -4.99 -5.93 7.28
C LYS A 61 -6.35 -5.70 6.61
N CYS A 62 -6.52 -4.60 5.91
CA CYS A 62 -7.84 -4.18 5.39
C CYS A 62 -7.93 -4.16 3.86
N GLY A 63 -6.85 -4.43 3.16
CA GLY A 63 -6.80 -4.49 1.70
C GLY A 63 -6.92 -3.14 1.00
N CYS A 64 -6.97 -2.00 1.70
CA CYS A 64 -7.07 -0.70 1.04
C CYS A 64 -5.81 -0.38 0.25
N PHE A 65 -5.95 0.20 -0.93
CA PHE A 65 -4.83 0.64 -1.75
C PHE A 65 -4.01 1.73 -1.05
N LEU A 66 -2.69 1.56 -1.00
CA LEU A 66 -1.77 2.43 -0.25
C LEU A 66 -1.21 3.58 -1.07
N GLN A 67 -1.52 3.66 -2.37
CA GLN A 67 -1.15 4.81 -3.22
C GLN A 67 0.36 5.07 -3.23
N ASN A 68 1.15 4.01 -3.34
CA ASN A 68 2.60 4.12 -3.46
C ASN A 68 3.00 4.53 -4.89
N PRO A 69 4.08 5.28 -5.07
CA PRO A 69 4.68 5.46 -6.39
C PRO A 69 5.20 4.12 -6.92
N LEU A 70 5.31 4.03 -8.24
CA LEU A 70 5.76 2.83 -8.92
C LEU A 70 7.10 3.05 -9.61
N THR A 71 7.92 2.01 -9.61
CA THR A 71 9.06 1.91 -10.52
C THR A 71 8.57 1.78 -11.96
N SER A 72 9.49 1.88 -12.93
CA SER A 72 9.16 1.57 -14.33
C SER A 72 8.59 0.16 -14.50
N ALA A 73 9.11 -0.83 -13.76
CA ALA A 73 8.57 -2.19 -13.77
C ALA A 73 7.16 -2.26 -13.16
N GLY A 74 6.88 -1.45 -12.14
CA GLY A 74 5.55 -1.30 -11.58
C GLY A 74 4.54 -0.70 -12.55
N TYR A 75 4.92 0.32 -13.32
CA TYR A 75 4.06 0.85 -14.38
C TYR A 75 3.75 -0.21 -15.45
N ASP A 76 4.75 -0.99 -15.88
CA ASP A 76 4.54 -2.10 -16.82
C ASP A 76 3.60 -3.16 -16.25
N TYR A 77 3.73 -3.49 -14.97
CA TYR A 77 2.84 -4.43 -14.28
C TYR A 77 1.39 -3.94 -14.29
N VAL A 78 1.15 -2.69 -13.87
CA VAL A 78 -0.19 -2.14 -13.80
C VAL A 78 -0.82 -2.02 -15.18
N GLN A 79 -0.07 -1.61 -16.21
CA GLN A 79 -0.58 -1.53 -17.58
C GLN A 79 -1.05 -2.90 -18.09
N LYS A 80 -0.27 -3.97 -17.84
CA LYS A 80 -0.66 -5.35 -18.20
C LYS A 80 -1.89 -5.81 -17.43
N ALA A 81 -1.93 -5.55 -16.12
CA ALA A 81 -3.08 -5.90 -15.29
C ALA A 81 -4.36 -5.18 -15.75
N LEU A 82 -4.27 -3.89 -16.09
CA LEU A 82 -5.37 -3.10 -16.64
C LEU A 82 -5.86 -3.70 -17.96
N GLN A 83 -4.97 -4.03 -18.90
CA GLN A 83 -5.36 -4.64 -20.18
C GLN A 83 -6.09 -5.98 -19.99
N GLN A 84 -5.68 -6.79 -19.00
CA GLN A 84 -6.27 -8.09 -18.73
C GLN A 84 -7.60 -8.01 -17.97
N HIS A 85 -7.79 -6.96 -17.17
CA HIS A 85 -8.88 -6.89 -16.19
C HIS A 85 -9.73 -5.62 -16.28
N LEU A 86 -9.61 -4.83 -17.36
CA LEU A 86 -10.32 -3.55 -17.53
C LEU A 86 -11.83 -3.68 -17.35
N HIS A 87 -12.41 -4.80 -17.79
CA HIS A 87 -13.85 -5.07 -17.72
C HIS A 87 -14.25 -6.01 -16.58
N SER A 88 -13.34 -6.30 -15.65
CA SER A 88 -13.59 -7.23 -14.53
C SER A 88 -14.55 -6.68 -13.48
N GLY A 89 -14.75 -5.34 -13.42
CA GLY A 89 -15.45 -4.69 -12.33
C GLY A 89 -14.70 -4.73 -10.99
N SER A 90 -13.41 -5.10 -10.99
CA SER A 90 -12.59 -5.11 -9.78
C SER A 90 -12.36 -3.69 -9.27
N GLU A 91 -12.72 -3.47 -8.00
CA GLU A 91 -12.49 -2.19 -7.31
C GLU A 91 -11.01 -1.80 -7.31
N CYS A 92 -10.11 -2.75 -7.05
CA CYS A 92 -8.66 -2.51 -7.03
C CYS A 92 -8.16 -2.01 -8.40
N ILE A 93 -8.62 -2.63 -9.49
CA ILE A 93 -8.25 -2.23 -10.84
C ILE A 93 -8.75 -0.80 -11.15
N GLY A 94 -9.96 -0.46 -10.71
CA GLY A 94 -10.50 0.90 -10.82
C GLY A 94 -9.67 1.93 -10.05
N GLN A 95 -9.30 1.62 -8.80
CA GLN A 95 -8.46 2.48 -7.99
C GLN A 95 -7.06 2.69 -8.61
N TRP A 96 -6.45 1.64 -9.17
CA TRP A 96 -5.14 1.76 -9.84
C TRP A 96 -5.23 2.59 -11.11
N PHE A 97 -6.27 2.39 -11.92
CA PHE A 97 -6.52 3.17 -13.13
C PHE A 97 -6.62 4.67 -12.83
N GLU A 98 -7.44 5.02 -11.84
CA GLU A 98 -7.66 6.42 -11.43
C GLU A 98 -6.38 7.05 -10.88
N TYR A 99 -5.69 6.36 -9.97
CA TYR A 99 -4.54 6.92 -9.27
C TYR A 99 -3.31 7.10 -10.17
N TYR A 100 -2.99 6.12 -11.00
CA TYR A 100 -1.80 6.18 -11.87
C TYR A 100 -2.07 6.90 -13.20
N ASN A 101 -3.31 7.34 -13.42
CA ASN A 101 -3.72 8.14 -14.58
C ASN A 101 -3.29 7.52 -15.93
N PHE A 102 -3.48 6.21 -16.08
CA PHE A 102 -3.18 5.53 -17.34
C PHE A 102 -4.20 5.96 -18.41
N PHE A 103 -3.73 6.63 -19.46
CA PHE A 103 -4.55 6.86 -20.65
C PHE A 103 -4.64 5.56 -21.45
N VAL A 104 -5.79 4.90 -21.42
CA VAL A 104 -6.08 3.83 -22.40
C VAL A 104 -6.23 4.54 -23.74
N LYS A 105 -5.25 4.37 -24.65
CA LYS A 105 -5.46 4.73 -26.05
C LYS A 105 -6.52 3.79 -26.59
N SER A 106 -7.74 4.29 -26.82
CA SER A 106 -8.72 3.61 -27.66
C SER A 106 -8.06 3.37 -29.01
N SER A 107 -7.90 2.10 -29.39
CA SER A 107 -7.52 1.77 -30.76
C SER A 107 -8.63 2.25 -31.67
N GLU A 108 -8.39 3.33 -32.41
CA GLU A 108 -9.20 3.71 -33.56
C GLU A 108 -9.13 2.53 -34.54
N THR A 109 -10.25 1.86 -34.75
CA THR A 109 -10.46 0.97 -35.90
C THR A 109 -10.43 1.85 -37.15
N GLU A 110 -9.34 1.78 -37.91
CA GLU A 110 -9.31 2.14 -39.34
C GLU A 110 -10.09 1.13 -40.18
#